data_AF-A0AAW6D0J6-F1
#
_entry.id   AF-A0AAW6D0J6-F1
#
_cell.length_a   1.000
_cell.length_b   1.000
_cell.length_c   1.000
_cell.angle_alpha   90.00
_cell.angle_beta   90.00
_cell.angle_gamma   90.00
#
_symmetry.space_group_name_H-M   'P 1'
#
loop_
_entity.id
_entity.type
_entity.pdbx_description
1 polymer ?
#
loop_
_entity_poly.entity_id
_entity_poly.type
_entity_poly.pdbx_seq_one_letter_code
_entity_poly.pdbx_strand_id
1 'polypeptide(L)' 'MKYKVIVYYDNVEDSEHIFNNKNEAINELHRLVLKYRNARKYKVEMVECDG' A
#
# COMPACT_ATOMS: atom_id res chain seq x y z
N MET A 1 8.97 -8.74 11.47
CA MET A 1 8.26 -7.49 11.21
C MET A 1 7.37 -7.71 10.01
N LYS A 2 6.09 -7.35 10.10
CA LYS A 2 5.18 -7.42 8.96
C LYS A 2 5.02 -6.02 8.36
N TYR A 3 4.71 -5.96 7.09
CA TYR A 3 4.48 -4.72 6.36
C TYR A 3 3.09 -4.78 5.76
N LYS A 4 2.30 -3.73 5.91
CA LYS A 4 0.98 -3.61 5.31
C LYS A 4 1.01 -2.50 4.27
N VAL A 5 0.57 -2.79 3.05
CA VAL A 5 0.33 -1.78 2.02
C VAL A 5 -1.17 -1.55 1.94
N ILE A 6 -1.60 -0.31 2.18
CA ILE A 6 -3.00 0.12 2.22
C ILE A 6 -3.26 1.03 1.03
N VAL A 7 -4.31 0.73 0.27
CA VAL A 7 -4.86 1.61 -0.75
C VAL A 7 -6.11 2.26 -0.18
N TYR A 8 -6.16 3.58 -0.25
CA TYR A 8 -7.33 4.36 0.08
C TYR A 8 -7.96 4.90 -1.20
N TYR A 9 -9.28 4.86 -1.28
CA TYR A 9 -10.07 5.61 -2.24
C TYR A 9 -10.87 6.67 -1.51
N ASP A 10 -10.66 7.94 -1.87
CA ASP A 10 -11.37 9.08 -1.27
C ASP A 10 -11.27 9.11 0.28
N ASN A 11 -10.08 8.77 0.79
CA ASN A 11 -9.75 8.63 2.22
C ASN A 11 -10.44 7.47 2.97
N VAL A 12 -11.07 6.54 2.24
CA VAL A 12 -11.62 5.30 2.79
C VAL A 12 -10.71 4.13 2.41
N GLU A 13 -10.41 3.24 3.35
CA GLU A 13 -9.64 2.01 3.08
C GLU A 13 -10.37 1.14 2.05
N ASP A 14 -9.74 0.93 0.90
CA ASP A 14 -10.29 0.16 -0.22
C ASP A 14 -9.67 -1.24 -0.30
N SER A 15 -8.37 -1.35 -0.05
CA SER A 15 -7.67 -2.63 -0.10
C SER A 15 -6.43 -2.63 0.79
N GLU A 16 -6.20 -3.75 1.49
CA GLU A 16 -4.98 -3.97 2.28
C GLU A 16 -4.25 -5.23 1.81
N HIS A 17 -2.92 -5.16 1.79
CA HIS A 17 -2.04 -6.28 1.48
C HIS A 17 -0.99 -6.41 2.58
N ILE A 18 -0.91 -7.59 3.19
CA ILE A 18 0.03 -7.88 4.28
C ILE A 18 1.19 -8.71 3.73
N PHE A 19 2.40 -8.25 4.00
CA PHE A 19 3.66 -8.85 3.59
C PHE A 19 4.51 -9.20 4.81
N ASN A 20 5.26 -10.29 4.71
CA ASN A 20 6.21 -10.68 5.75
C ASN A 20 7.62 -10.11 5.50
N ASN A 21 7.88 -9.56 4.31
CA ASN A 21 9.17 -9.05 3.87
C ASN A 21 9.04 -7.61 3.36
N LYS A 22 9.98 -6.74 3.75
CA LYS A 22 10.04 -5.32 3.35
C LYS A 22 10.16 -5.16 1.84
N ASN A 23 10.97 -5.98 1.18
CA ASN A 23 11.21 -5.85 -0.26
C ASN A 23 9.94 -6.15 -1.07
N GLU A 24 9.15 -7.14 -0.64
CA GLU A 24 7.87 -7.47 -1.29
C GLU A 24 6.87 -6.32 -1.14
N ALA A 25 6.77 -5.74 0.07
CA ALA A 25 5.91 -4.59 0.33
C ALA A 25 6.31 -3.36 -0.50
N ILE A 26 7.61 -3.08 -0.63
CA ILE A 26 8.11 -1.96 -1.46
C ILE A 26 7.80 -2.19 -2.94
N ASN A 27 7.98 -3.41 -3.44
CA ASN A 27 7.66 -3.74 -4.84
C ASN A 27 6.17 -3.53 -5.13
N GLU A 28 5.30 -3.97 -4.21
CA GLU A 28 3.85 -3.76 -4.36
C GLU A 28 3.45 -2.29 -4.26
N LEU A 29 4.05 -1.54 -3.32
CA LEU A 29 3.85 -0.10 -3.18
C LEU A 29 4.19 0.62 -4.49
N HIS A 30 5.36 0.35 -5.09
CA HIS A 30 5.75 0.96 -6.36
C HIS A 30 4.78 0.60 -7.50
N ARG A 31 4.32 -0.66 -7.56
CA ARG A 31 3.33 -1.10 -8.55
C ARG A 31 2.03 -0.31 -8.43
N LEU A 32 1.51 -0.16 -7.22
CA LEU A 32 0.24 0.52 -6.94
C LEU A 32 0.36 2.04 -7.13
N VAL A 33 1.48 2.65 -6.71
CA VAL A 33 1.74 4.07 -6.96
C VAL A 33 1.75 4.36 -8.46
N LEU A 34 2.33 3.50 -9.30
CA LEU A 34 2.30 3.66 -10.76
C LEU A 34 0.89 3.49 -11.33
N LYS A 35 0.14 2.48 -10.87
CA LYS A 35 -1.25 2.23 -11.29
C LYS A 35 -2.17 3.42 -11.00
N TYR A 36 -2.02 4.01 -9.81
CA TYR A 36 -2.90 5.08 -9.32
C TYR A 36 -2.30 6.48 -9.43
N ARG A 37 -1.11 6.64 -10.05
CA ARG A 37 -0.38 7.92 -10.14
C ARG A 37 -1.22 9.08 -10.69
N ASN A 38 -2.10 8.79 -11.64
CA ASN A 38 -2.96 9.77 -12.28
C ASN A 38 -4.34 9.88 -11.63
N ALA A 39 -4.66 8.97 -10.70
CA ALA A 39 -5.95 8.90 -10.06
C ALA A 39 -5.90 9.65 -8.71
N ARG A 40 -6.20 10.95 -8.73
CA ARG A 40 -6.11 11.84 -7.55
C ARG A 40 -6.91 11.40 -6.31
N LYS A 41 -7.91 10.54 -6.50
CA LYS A 41 -8.73 9.99 -5.40
C LYS A 41 -8.06 8.85 -4.67
N TYR A 42 -7.05 8.23 -5.28
CA TYR A 42 -6.37 7.07 -4.70
C TYR A 42 -5.11 7.51 -3.96
N LYS A 43 -4.92 6.95 -2.77
CA LYS A 43 -3.70 7.09 -1.96
C LYS A 43 -3.17 5.70 -1.66
N VAL A 44 -1.85 5.52 -1.68
CA VAL A 44 -1.22 4.26 -1.30
C VAL A 44 -0.22 4.55 -0.19
N GLU A 45 -0.31 3.81 0.90
CA GLU A 45 0.60 3.92 2.05
C GLU A 45 1.15 2.56 2.42
N MET A 46 2.37 2.56 2.97
CA MET A 46 2.98 1.37 3.57
C MET A 46 3.16 1.63 5.06
N VAL A 47 2.62 0.74 5.89
CA VAL A 47 2.67 0.79 7.35
C VAL A 47 3.47 -0.41 7.84
N GLU A 48 4.38 -0.20 8.78
CA GLU A 48 5.05 -1.29 9.48
C GLU A 48 4.09 -1.82 10.55
N CYS A 49 3.73 -3.10 10.47
CA CYS A 49 2.98 -3.77 11.53
C CYS A 49 3.96 -4.52 12.43
N ASP A 50 4.12 -4.00 13.64
CA ASP A 50 4.62 -4.81 14.74
C ASP A 50 3.55 -5.84 15.10
N GLY A 51 4.00 -7.07 15.37
CA GLY A 51 3.14 -8.22 15.66
C GLY A 51 2.34 -8.04 16.94
#